data_AF-A0AAV4DQZ7-F1
#
_entry.id   AF-A0AAV4DQZ7-F1
#
_cell.length_a   1.000
_cell.length_b   1.000
_cell.length_c   1.000
_cell.angle_alpha   90.00
_cell.angle_beta   90.00
_cell.angle_gamma   90.00
#
_symmetry.space_group_name_H-M   'P 1'
#
loop_
_entity.id
_entity.type
_entity.pdbx_description
1 polymer ?
#
loop_
_entity_poly.entity_id
_entity_poly.type
_entity_poly.pdbx_seq_one_letter_code
_entity_poly.pdbx_strand_id
1 'polypeptide(L)'
;MKDHRLPKIALYGEIRSGHRYRGAPKKRYKDCLKKTFTACNIDHQNWSDFAADHSAWRLISSKGVTLFEETRRDTIKDKRSRRKARAASAVSPDPAFSCRLCSRACRSRIGLFSHERSCRQRGHSLPS
;
A
#
# COMPACT_ATOMS: atom_id res chain seq x y z
N MET A 1 23.76 7.92 28.83
CA MET A 1 22.57 7.32 29.48
C MET A 1 22.83 5.83 29.75
N LYS A 2 22.63 5.34 30.99
CA LYS A 2 22.89 3.94 31.39
C LYS A 2 21.93 2.94 30.70
N ASP A 3 22.38 1.72 30.46
CA ASP A 3 21.69 0.69 29.65
C ASP A 3 20.40 0.17 30.28
N HIS A 4 20.38 0.05 31.61
CA HIS A 4 19.23 -0.43 32.36
C HIS A 4 18.08 0.61 32.47
N ARG A 5 18.18 1.78 31.83
CA ARG A 5 17.15 2.82 31.92
C ARG A 5 16.02 2.54 30.93
N LEU A 6 14.76 2.61 31.41
CA LEU A 6 13.56 2.37 30.60
C LEU A 6 13.55 3.12 29.25
N PRO A 7 13.90 4.42 29.15
CA PRO A 7 13.89 5.10 27.86
C PRO A 7 14.89 4.51 26.85
N LYS A 8 16.05 4.05 27.32
CA LYS A 8 17.07 3.42 26.45
C LYS A 8 16.60 2.02 26.03
N ILE A 9 16.05 1.24 26.97
CA ILE A 9 15.47 -0.07 26.67
C ILE A 9 14.33 0.04 25.65
N ALA A 10 13.42 1.00 25.82
CA ALA A 10 12.32 1.23 24.89
C ALA A 10 12.81 1.70 23.50
N LEU A 11 13.73 2.67 23.46
CA LEU A 11 14.22 3.23 22.20
C LEU A 11 14.99 2.22 21.35
N TYR A 12 15.78 1.35 21.99
CA TYR A 12 16.60 0.35 21.32
C TYR A 12 15.98 -1.06 21.34
N GLY A 13 14.81 -1.22 21.94
CA GLY A 13 14.08 -2.47 22.01
C GLY A 13 13.59 -2.94 20.64
N GLU A 14 13.60 -4.25 20.44
CA GLU A 14 13.09 -4.88 19.23
C GLU A 14 11.57 -4.81 19.19
N ILE A 15 11.03 -4.54 18.00
CA ILE A 15 9.58 -4.55 17.77
C ILE A 15 9.13 -6.00 17.65
N ARG A 16 8.09 -6.36 18.42
CA ARG A 16 7.54 -7.72 18.48
C ARG A 16 7.04 -8.22 17.12
N SER A 17 6.43 -7.35 16.32
CA SER A 17 5.81 -7.69 15.03
C SER A 17 6.19 -6.70 13.93
N GLY A 18 6.16 -7.16 12.68
CA GLY A 18 6.39 -6.30 11.52
C GLY A 18 7.07 -7.03 10.37
N HIS A 19 6.86 -6.51 9.16
CA HIS A 19 7.47 -7.06 7.96
C HIS A 19 9.01 -6.88 7.99
N ARG A 20 9.72 -7.96 7.69
CA ARG A 20 11.17 -8.03 7.52
C ARG A 20 11.52 -8.97 6.38
N TYR A 21 12.62 -8.68 5.70
CA TYR A 21 13.19 -9.59 4.71
C TYR A 21 13.74 -10.84 5.40
N ARG A 22 13.79 -11.98 4.70
CA ARG A 22 14.39 -13.21 5.24
C ARG A 22 15.86 -12.95 5.59
N GLY A 23 16.28 -13.35 6.81
CA GLY A 23 17.63 -13.12 7.32
C GLY A 23 17.92 -11.72 7.87
N ALA A 24 17.00 -10.76 7.75
CA ALA A 24 17.21 -9.42 8.29
C ALA A 24 17.06 -9.38 9.83
N PRO A 25 17.87 -8.56 10.53
CA PRO A 25 17.68 -8.26 11.94
C PRO A 25 16.26 -7.74 12.24
N LYS A 26 15.80 -7.94 13.48
CA LYS A 26 14.54 -7.33 13.92
C LYS A 26 14.71 -5.81 13.98
N LYS A 27 13.65 -5.09 13.58
CA LYS A 27 13.62 -3.63 13.67
C LYS A 27 13.54 -3.19 15.12
N ARG A 28 14.21 -2.08 15.45
CA ARG A 28 14.11 -1.42 16.74
C ARG A 28 13.16 -0.23 16.66
N TYR A 29 12.66 0.25 17.80
CA TYR A 29 11.80 1.44 17.84
C TYR A 29 12.47 2.67 17.20
N LYS A 30 13.77 2.87 17.48
CA LYS A 30 14.60 3.92 16.84
C LYS A 30 14.55 3.90 15.31
N ASP A 31 14.51 2.72 14.69
CA ASP A 31 14.48 2.60 13.23
C ASP A 31 13.14 3.06 12.65
N CYS A 32 12.05 2.89 13.40
CA CYS A 32 10.75 3.45 13.04
C CYS A 32 10.75 4.97 13.15
N LEU A 33 11.33 5.54 14.21
CA LEU A 33 11.44 6.99 14.36
C LEU A 33 12.21 7.63 13.20
N LYS A 34 13.36 7.05 12.80
CA LYS A 34 14.12 7.53 11.65
C LYS A 34 13.27 7.59 10.38
N LYS A 35 12.51 6.53 10.10
CA LYS A 35 11.61 6.48 8.95
C LYS A 35 10.52 7.53 9.02
N THR A 36 9.92 7.72 10.20
CA THR A 36 8.89 8.75 10.41
C THR A 36 9.47 10.15 10.21
N PHE A 37 10.67 10.44 10.71
CA PHE A 37 11.33 11.73 10.48
C PHE A 37 11.61 11.97 9.01
N THR A 38 12.18 11.01 8.29
CA THR A 38 12.37 11.13 6.84
C THR A 38 11.04 11.37 6.12
N ALA A 39 9.96 10.67 6.50
CA ALA A 39 8.65 10.85 5.90
C ALA A 39 8.02 12.23 6.20
N CYS A 40 8.36 12.83 7.34
CA CYS A 40 7.92 14.17 7.75
C CYS A 40 8.89 15.28 7.30
N ASN A 41 9.89 14.97 6.48
CA ASN A 41 10.94 15.91 6.06
C ASN A 41 11.70 16.55 7.23
N ILE A 42 11.92 15.79 8.30
CA ILE A 42 12.71 16.18 9.46
C ILE A 42 14.07 15.47 9.37
N ASP A 43 15.15 16.22 9.51
CA ASP A 43 16.48 15.63 9.54
C ASP A 43 16.67 14.81 10.84
N HIS A 44 16.99 13.54 10.66
CA HIS A 44 17.17 12.58 11.74
C HIS A 44 18.58 12.63 12.35
N GLN A 45 19.52 13.40 11.79
CA GLN A 45 20.83 13.64 12.40
C GLN A 45 20.75 14.76 13.43
N ASN A 46 20.05 15.86 13.10
CA ASN A 46 19.99 17.07 13.93
C ASN A 46 18.69 17.24 14.73
N TRP A 47 17.82 16.22 14.78
CA TRP A 47 16.53 16.29 15.49
C TRP A 47 16.67 16.61 16.99
N SER A 48 17.79 16.22 17.63
CA SER A 48 18.05 16.51 19.04
C SER A 48 18.19 18.00 19.31
N ASP A 49 18.74 18.74 18.36
CA ASP A 49 19.01 20.17 18.51
C ASP A 49 17.70 20.95 18.46
N PHE A 50 16.81 20.54 17.56
CA PHE A 50 15.43 21.05 17.52
C PHE A 50 14.62 20.64 18.76
N ALA A 51 14.89 19.47 19.33
CA ALA A 51 14.20 19.00 20.53
C ALA A 51 14.62 19.75 21.81
N ALA A 52 15.75 20.46 21.80
CA ALA A 52 16.17 21.30 22.93
C ALA A 52 15.24 22.51 23.11
N ASP A 53 14.75 23.08 22.02
CA ASP A 53 13.65 24.06 22.04
C ASP A 53 12.31 23.36 21.80
N HIS A 54 11.58 23.17 22.88
CA HIS A 54 10.29 22.49 22.83
C HIS A 54 9.24 23.20 21.95
N SER A 55 9.32 24.52 21.82
CA SER A 55 8.40 25.30 20.98
C SER A 55 8.71 25.10 19.49
N ALA A 56 9.98 25.21 19.10
CA ALA A 56 10.45 24.91 17.77
C ALA A 56 10.18 23.45 17.38
N TRP A 57 10.41 22.50 18.30
CA TRP A 57 10.12 21.09 18.10
C TRP A 57 8.66 20.83 17.73
N ARG A 58 7.71 21.41 18.49
CA ARG A 58 6.29 21.27 18.20
C ARG A 58 5.92 21.85 16.83
N LEU A 59 6.47 23.01 16.50
CA LEU A 59 6.21 23.67 15.21
C LEU A 59 6.70 22.80 14.04
N ILE A 60 7.96 22.34 14.08
CA ILE A 60 8.57 21.52 13.04
C ILE A 60 7.84 20.18 12.91
N SER A 61 7.54 19.53 14.03
CA SER A 61 6.82 18.25 14.03
C SER A 61 5.41 18.41 13.43
N SER A 62 4.67 19.45 13.81
CA SER A 62 3.32 19.70 13.30
C SER A 62 3.32 19.99 11.79
N LYS A 63 4.27 20.82 11.34
CA LYS A 63 4.47 21.12 9.92
C LYS A 63 4.81 19.86 9.12
N GLY A 64 5.75 19.05 9.62
CA GLY A 64 6.18 17.81 8.97
C GLY A 64 5.05 16.79 8.86
N VAL A 65 4.24 16.62 9.92
CA VAL A 65 3.08 15.72 9.92
C VAL A 65 2.01 16.21 8.93
N THR A 66 1.72 17.51 8.90
CA THR A 66 0.75 18.09 7.96
C THR A 66 1.16 17.81 6.51
N LEU A 67 2.41 18.09 6.15
CA LEU A 67 2.95 17.82 4.82
C LEU A 67 2.90 16.34 4.45
N PHE A 68 3.27 15.46 5.38
CA PHE A 68 3.18 14.02 5.19
C PHE A 68 1.76 13.57 4.91
N GLU A 69 0.78 14.04 5.68
CA GLU A 69 -0.64 13.69 5.52
C GLU A 69 -1.25 14.25 4.23
N GLU A 70 -0.86 15.45 3.80
CA GLU A 70 -1.20 16.01 2.49
C GLU A 70 -0.67 15.11 1.36
N THR A 71 0.62 14.83 1.35
CA THR A 71 1.27 13.97 0.35
C THR A 71 0.63 12.58 0.31
N ARG A 72 0.32 12.01 1.48
CA ARG A 72 -0.34 10.70 1.60
C ARG A 72 -1.74 10.74 0.98
N ARG A 73 -2.53 11.77 1.30
CA ARG A 73 -3.89 11.95 0.73
C ARG A 73 -3.85 12.08 -0.78
N ASP A 74 -2.93 12.88 -1.32
CA ASP A 74 -2.84 13.10 -2.76
C ASP A 74 -2.35 11.86 -3.50
N THR A 75 -1.39 11.12 -2.93
CA THR A 75 -0.98 9.82 -3.46
C THR A 75 -2.14 8.82 -3.50
N ILE A 76 -3.01 8.80 -2.49
CA ILE A 76 -4.20 7.93 -2.46
C ILE A 76 -5.21 8.37 -3.53
N LYS A 77 -5.45 9.68 -3.67
CA LYS A 77 -6.32 10.24 -4.70
C LYS A 77 -5.83 9.89 -6.10
N ASP A 78 -4.54 10.08 -6.38
CA ASP A 78 -3.92 9.69 -7.66
C ASP A 78 -4.06 8.18 -7.92
N LYS A 79 -3.75 7.34 -6.93
CA LYS A 79 -3.94 5.88 -7.08
C LYS A 79 -5.40 5.50 -7.36
N ARG A 80 -6.37 6.27 -6.85
CA ARG A 80 -7.80 6.05 -7.12
C ARG A 80 -8.19 6.56 -8.50
N SER A 81 -7.72 7.75 -8.91
CA SER A 81 -7.99 8.30 -10.25
C SER A 81 -7.42 7.40 -11.34
N ARG A 82 -6.18 6.93 -11.19
CA ARG A 82 -5.54 5.99 -12.11
C ARG A 82 -6.29 4.66 -12.23
N ARG A 83 -6.85 4.15 -11.12
CA ARG A 83 -7.70 2.95 -11.14
C ARG A 83 -9.01 3.19 -11.89
N LYS A 84 -9.65 4.35 -11.69
CA LYS A 84 -10.87 4.74 -12.40
C LYS A 84 -10.62 4.91 -13.90
N ALA A 85 -9.52 5.58 -14.28
CA ALA A 85 -9.13 5.74 -15.67
C ALA A 85 -8.89 4.38 -16.35
N ARG A 86 -8.15 3.46 -15.71
CA ARG A 86 -7.94 2.10 -16.23
C ARG A 86 -9.26 1.32 -16.41
N ALA A 87 -10.21 1.49 -15.49
CA ALA A 87 -11.51 0.84 -15.60
C ALA A 87 -12.36 1.43 -16.73
N ALA A 88 -12.28 2.75 -16.95
CA ALA A 88 -12.97 3.43 -18.05
C ALA A 88 -12.37 3.09 -19.42
N SER A 89 -11.06 2.87 -19.50
CA SER A 89 -10.35 2.44 -20.71
C SER A 89 -10.29 0.91 -20.88
N ALA A 90 -11.03 0.15 -20.07
CA ALA A 90 -11.09 -1.29 -20.22
C ALA A 90 -11.76 -1.61 -21.56
N VAL A 91 -10.99 -2.23 -22.47
CA VAL A 91 -11.45 -2.65 -23.80
C VAL A 91 -12.68 -3.54 -23.65
N SER A 92 -13.74 -3.24 -24.42
CA SER A 92 -14.91 -4.10 -24.50
C SER A 92 -14.48 -5.53 -24.85
N PRO A 93 -15.11 -6.57 -24.27
CA PRO A 93 -14.79 -7.95 -24.61
C PRO A 93 -14.80 -8.12 -26.12
N ASP A 94 -13.69 -8.61 -26.68
CA ASP A 94 -13.60 -8.92 -28.11
C ASP A 94 -14.76 -9.87 -28.47
N PRO A 95 -15.59 -9.55 -29.49
CA PRO A 95 -16.65 -10.45 -29.95
C PRO A 95 -16.14 -11.86 -30.26
N ALA A 96 -14.84 -12.02 -30.56
CA ALA A 96 -14.17 -13.30 -30.76
C ALA A 96 -14.19 -14.23 -29.53
N PHE A 97 -14.44 -13.71 -28.31
CA PHE A 97 -14.49 -14.51 -27.08
C PHE A 97 -15.92 -14.77 -26.60
N SER A 98 -16.85 -15.02 -27.52
CA SER A 98 -18.22 -15.38 -27.21
C SER A 98 -18.40 -16.88 -26.96
N CYS A 99 -19.15 -17.23 -25.91
CA CYS A 99 -19.53 -18.60 -25.62
C CYS A 99 -20.49 -19.12 -26.69
N ARG A 100 -20.19 -20.28 -27.29
CA ARG A 100 -21.06 -20.85 -28.33
C ARG A 100 -22.42 -21.31 -27.79
N LEU A 101 -22.51 -21.65 -26.49
CA LEU A 101 -23.71 -22.24 -25.89
C LEU A 101 -24.72 -21.20 -25.40
N CYS A 102 -24.25 -20.07 -24.89
CA CYS A 102 -25.12 -19.05 -24.28
C CYS A 102 -24.83 -17.63 -24.76
N SER A 103 -24.04 -17.50 -25.83
CA SER A 103 -23.60 -16.25 -26.49
C SER A 103 -22.93 -15.20 -25.59
N ARG A 104 -22.64 -15.54 -24.33
CA ARG A 104 -21.99 -14.63 -23.38
C ARG A 104 -20.58 -14.27 -23.82
N ALA A 105 -20.31 -12.98 -23.99
CA ALA A 105 -18.98 -12.45 -24.27
C ALA A 105 -18.08 -12.56 -23.03
N CYS A 106 -16.90 -13.15 -23.21
CA CYS A 106 -15.88 -13.34 -22.17
C CYS A 106 -14.72 -12.35 -22.39
N ARG A 107 -14.07 -11.92 -21.31
CA ARG A 107 -13.00 -10.90 -21.39
C ARG A 107 -11.65 -11.43 -21.91
N SER A 108 -11.50 -12.75 -22.05
CA SER A 108 -10.27 -13.39 -22.53
C SER A 108 -10.53 -14.83 -23.00
N ARG A 109 -9.60 -15.39 -23.77
CA ARG A 109 -9.65 -16.80 -24.23
C ARG A 109 -9.63 -17.82 -23.08
N ILE A 110 -8.86 -17.56 -22.02
CA ILE A 110 -8.83 -18.42 -20.82
C ILE A 110 -10.18 -18.34 -20.08
N GLY A 111 -10.75 -17.13 -19.98
CA GLY A 111 -12.08 -16.91 -19.41
C GLY A 111 -13.17 -17.66 -20.18
N LEU A 112 -13.12 -17.61 -21.52
CA LEU A 112 -14.01 -18.36 -22.39
C LEU A 112 -13.91 -19.87 -22.13
N PHE A 113 -12.70 -20.44 -22.12
CA PHE A 113 -12.52 -21.88 -21.91
C PHE A 113 -13.04 -22.36 -20.53
N SER A 114 -12.82 -21.58 -19.48
CA SER A 114 -13.37 -21.89 -18.16
C SER A 114 -14.89 -21.77 -18.11
N HIS A 115 -15.44 -20.76 -18.80
CA HIS A 115 -16.86 -20.53 -18.88
C HIS A 115 -17.57 -21.62 -19.70
N GLU A 116 -17.06 -21.99 -20.88
CA GLU A 116 -17.64 -23.05 -21.72
C GLU A 116 -17.74 -24.39 -20.97
N ARG A 117 -16.71 -24.77 -20.21
CA ARG A 117 -16.75 -25.97 -19.35
C ARG A 117 -17.90 -25.89 -18.33
N SER A 118 -18.07 -24.73 -17.69
CA SER A 118 -19.14 -24.51 -16.72
C SER A 118 -20.52 -24.45 -17.38
N CYS A 119 -20.64 -23.91 -18.59
CA CYS A 119 -21.89 -23.83 -19.34
C CYS A 119 -22.37 -25.19 -19.82
N ARG A 120 -21.46 -26.06 -20.29
CA ARG A 120 -21.77 -27.45 -20.64
C ARG A 120 -22.35 -28.22 -19.47
N GLN A 121 -21.79 -28.04 -18.28
CA GLN A 121 -22.27 -28.69 -17.05
C GLN A 121 -23.64 -28.21 -16.60
N ARG A 122 -24.07 -27.00 -16.99
CA ARG A 122 -25.37 -26.42 -16.62
C ARG A 122 -26.48 -26.67 -17.64
N GLY A 123 -26.21 -27.41 -18.71
CA GLY A 123 -27.24 -27.84 -19.67
C GLY A 123 -27.77 -26.75 -20.60
N HIS A 124 -27.04 -25.65 -20.82
CA HIS A 124 -27.42 -24.67 -21.85
C HIS A 124 -27.26 -25.30 -23.25
N SER A 125 -28.37 -25.55 -23.94
CA SER A 125 -28.41 -26.01 -25.33
C SER A 125 -28.13 -24.86 -26.30
N LEU A 126 -27.48 -25.19 -27.43
CA LEU A 126 -27.17 -24.25 -28.51
C LEU A 126 -28.44 -23.50 -28.95
N PRO A 127 -28.38 -22.18 -29.21
CA PRO A 127 -29.46 -21.50 -29.91
C PRO A 127 -29.60 -22.10 -31.32
N SER A 128 -30.84 -22.42 -31.72
CA SER A 128 -31.17 -22.86 -33.09
C SER A 128 -30.97 -21.76 -34.12
#